data_AF-R1FXT1-F1
#
_entry.id   AF-R1FXT1-F1
#
_cell.length_a   1.000
_cell.length_b   1.000
_cell.length_c   1.000
_cell.angle_alpha   90.00
_cell.angle_beta   90.00
_cell.angle_gamma   90.00
#
_symmetry.space_group_name_H-M   'P 1'
#
loop_
_entity.id
_entity.type
_entity.pdbx_description
1 polymer ?
#
loop_
_entity_poly.entity_id
_entity_poly.type
_entity_poly.pdbx_seq_one_letter_code
_entity_poly.pdbx_strand_id
1 'polypeptide(L)'
;MDMQPAPIIVSFKACVSKKIFNRLLAEYKGVPGSLVIGGYDRSRFKSTPYNFAFSRTGERFLGVGIQSISTNFSLITQGGYTLAKTGHFSAIDSTVSHLWLPGDVCDHFKNAFSLTYDEEKNYYLISDTVREKLLAQNTTFTFKLGNGIRISNDSINIELPYAAFDQSIGAPVYPNTTRYFPIRRASNDTQYTIGRAFLQEAYLTVDYERRNFSLAQANFLTDPSQSQDIRTIFSTDYVAPTPPSALSSGAKAGIAIGALAGLLILFGALYLCWYRPRRTEQVRRQREASVVSAAPPYTENAIPPNYAEGKPYNPFYATGGPEQPPSEMLASTGHQGPRPELEGAGVGGGSYELPASTGAAREGRLHEMDAGNGDAAGGKGDGEEGTERERRASAAVAPTER
;
A
#
# COMPACT_ATOMS: atom_id res chain seq x y z
N MET A 1 -5.70 14.78 -31.66
CA MET A 1 -4.93 14.85 -30.39
C MET A 1 -5.45 13.72 -29.54
N ASP A 2 -4.83 12.54 -29.64
CA ASP A 2 -5.28 11.37 -28.92
C ASP A 2 -4.87 11.50 -27.45
N MET A 3 -5.87 11.53 -26.57
CA MET A 3 -5.68 11.70 -25.14
C MET A 3 -5.30 10.35 -24.52
N GLN A 4 -4.05 9.96 -24.72
CA GLN A 4 -3.48 8.70 -24.25
C GLN A 4 -3.67 8.59 -22.72
N PRO A 5 -4.32 7.53 -22.21
CA PRO A 5 -4.65 7.44 -20.79
C PRO A 5 -3.38 7.28 -19.94
N ALA A 6 -3.31 8.01 -18.83
CA ALA A 6 -2.18 7.95 -17.91
C ALA A 6 -2.01 6.52 -17.32
N PRO A 7 -0.80 5.95 -17.32
CA PRO A 7 -0.58 4.59 -16.83
C PRO A 7 -0.69 4.52 -15.29
N ILE A 8 -1.81 4.01 -14.80
CA ILE A 8 -2.04 3.82 -13.36
C ILE A 8 -1.32 2.54 -12.91
N ILE A 9 -0.25 2.67 -12.12
CA ILE A 9 0.42 1.54 -11.45
C ILE A 9 -0.47 1.02 -10.32
N VAL A 10 -0.76 -0.28 -10.27
CA VAL A 10 -1.67 -0.88 -9.28
C VAL A 10 -1.15 -2.21 -8.74
N SER A 11 -1.10 -2.35 -7.42
CA SER A 11 -0.82 -3.59 -6.70
C SER A 11 -2.05 -4.07 -5.93
N PHE A 12 -2.42 -5.33 -6.15
CA PHE A 12 -3.62 -5.97 -5.60
C PHE A 12 -3.26 -7.08 -4.62
N LYS A 13 -3.80 -7.03 -3.40
CA LYS A 13 -4.04 -8.22 -2.58
C LYS A 13 -5.54 -8.53 -2.56
N ALA A 14 -5.95 -9.51 -3.36
CA ALA A 14 -7.36 -9.81 -3.63
C ALA A 14 -8.04 -10.66 -2.53
N CYS A 15 -7.98 -10.21 -1.28
CA CYS A 15 -8.84 -10.75 -0.21
C CYS A 15 -10.10 -9.87 -0.09
N VAL A 16 -11.24 -10.33 -0.63
CA VAL A 16 -12.44 -9.49 -0.75
C VAL A 16 -13.20 -9.44 0.58
N SER A 17 -13.00 -8.38 1.35
CA SER A 17 -13.86 -8.05 2.51
C SER A 17 -15.27 -7.67 2.01
N LYS A 18 -16.18 -8.63 2.02
CA LYS A 18 -17.47 -8.54 1.33
C LYS A 18 -18.62 -8.19 2.29
N LYS A 19 -18.75 -6.91 2.66
CA LYS A 19 -20.01 -6.42 3.26
C LYS A 19 -21.16 -6.61 2.25
N ILE A 20 -22.35 -6.94 2.77
CA ILE A 20 -23.67 -6.92 2.08
C ILE A 20 -24.02 -8.10 1.13
N PHE A 21 -23.13 -9.05 0.76
CA PHE A 21 -23.59 -10.24 -0.01
C PHE A 21 -23.07 -11.60 0.48
N ASN A 22 -23.85 -12.16 1.40
CA ASN A 22 -23.84 -13.49 2.04
C ASN A 22 -22.65 -13.84 2.95
N ARG A 23 -23.02 -14.37 4.13
CA ARG A 23 -22.22 -14.53 5.37
C ARG A 23 -21.08 -15.55 5.32
N LEU A 24 -20.79 -16.12 4.14
CA LEU A 24 -19.99 -17.35 3.97
C LEU A 24 -18.58 -17.11 3.41
N LEU A 25 -18.24 -15.88 3.02
CA LEU A 25 -16.90 -15.51 2.51
C LEU A 25 -16.03 -14.77 3.55
N ALA A 26 -16.54 -14.53 4.75
CA ALA A 26 -15.87 -13.71 5.78
C ALA A 26 -14.80 -14.45 6.61
N GLU A 27 -14.71 -15.77 6.45
CA GLU A 27 -14.02 -16.65 7.41
C GLU A 27 -12.59 -17.04 6.99
N TYR A 28 -12.19 -16.82 5.73
CA TYR A 28 -10.85 -17.19 5.28
C TYR A 28 -9.78 -16.21 5.82
N LYS A 29 -9.18 -16.59 6.96
CA LYS A 29 -8.15 -15.87 7.74
C LYS A 29 -8.57 -14.50 8.32
N GLY A 30 -9.74 -13.96 7.96
CA GLY A 30 -10.31 -12.74 8.55
C GLY A 30 -9.55 -11.42 8.26
N VAL A 31 -8.50 -11.46 7.43
CA VAL A 31 -7.68 -10.29 7.11
C VAL A 31 -8.33 -9.48 5.97
N PRO A 32 -8.54 -8.16 6.11
CA PRO A 32 -9.09 -7.34 5.03
C PRO A 32 -8.16 -7.27 3.81
N GLY A 33 -8.75 -7.08 2.64
CA GLY A 33 -8.02 -6.82 1.40
C GLY A 33 -7.20 -5.53 1.45
N SER A 34 -6.25 -5.42 0.53
CA SER A 34 -5.39 -4.25 0.39
C SER A 34 -5.17 -3.97 -1.10
N LEU A 35 -5.24 -2.68 -1.45
CA LEU A 35 -5.02 -2.15 -2.78
C LEU A 35 -4.06 -0.97 -2.62
N VAL A 36 -2.91 -1.04 -3.29
CA VAL A 36 -1.90 0.02 -3.27
C VAL A 36 -1.75 0.54 -4.69
N ILE A 37 -1.91 1.86 -4.86
CA ILE A 37 -1.79 2.54 -6.16
C ILE A 37 -0.47 3.31 -6.14
N GLY A 38 0.30 3.25 -7.23
CA GLY A 38 1.65 3.83 -7.30
C GLY A 38 2.70 3.11 -6.44
N GLY A 39 2.45 1.88 -5.99
CA GLY A 39 3.36 1.17 -5.09
C GLY A 39 2.89 -0.22 -4.68
N TYR A 40 3.56 -0.81 -3.69
CA TYR A 40 3.23 -2.08 -3.06
C TYR A 40 3.48 -2.05 -1.54
N ASP A 41 2.91 -2.98 -0.78
CA ASP A 41 3.14 -3.15 0.66
C ASP A 41 4.04 -4.36 0.91
N ARG A 42 5.32 -4.12 1.20
CA ARG A 42 6.34 -5.16 1.39
C ARG A 42 6.05 -6.08 2.57
N SER A 43 5.25 -5.64 3.54
CA SER A 43 4.84 -6.48 4.67
C SER A 43 3.93 -7.65 4.24
N ARG A 44 3.28 -7.56 3.07
CA ARG A 44 2.21 -8.47 2.61
C ARG A 44 2.69 -9.65 1.78
N PHE A 45 3.99 -9.90 1.69
CA PHE A 45 4.55 -11.11 1.10
C PHE A 45 5.82 -11.57 1.84
N LYS A 46 6.13 -12.87 1.72
CA LYS A 46 7.26 -13.52 2.42
C LYS A 46 8.38 -14.02 1.48
N SER A 47 8.05 -14.38 0.25
CA SER A 47 9.02 -14.79 -0.77
C SER A 47 9.58 -13.59 -1.53
N THR A 48 10.75 -13.74 -2.15
CA THR A 48 11.16 -12.87 -3.25
C THR A 48 10.08 -12.91 -4.34
N PRO A 49 9.58 -11.77 -4.84
CA PRO A 49 8.65 -11.77 -5.96
C PRO A 49 9.31 -12.28 -7.25
N TYR A 50 8.60 -13.10 -8.01
CA TYR A 50 9.01 -13.52 -9.36
C TYR A 50 8.31 -12.65 -10.40
N ASN A 51 9.06 -12.17 -11.39
CA ASN A 51 8.60 -11.21 -12.39
C ASN A 51 8.19 -11.89 -13.70
N PHE A 52 7.00 -11.55 -14.17
CA PHE A 52 6.43 -11.98 -15.44
C PHE A 52 6.38 -10.81 -16.42
N ALA A 53 6.81 -11.03 -17.66
CA ALA A 53 6.57 -10.07 -18.73
C ALA A 53 5.07 -10.05 -19.11
N PHE A 54 4.54 -8.89 -19.49
CA PHE A 54 3.19 -8.83 -20.08
C PHE A 54 3.12 -9.69 -21.35
N SER A 55 1.96 -10.32 -21.57
CA SER A 55 1.67 -11.00 -22.83
C SER A 55 1.96 -10.08 -24.02
N ARG A 56 2.56 -10.65 -25.06
CA ARG A 56 2.79 -9.96 -26.35
C ARG A 56 1.59 -10.04 -27.27
N THR A 57 0.58 -10.85 -26.94
CA THR A 57 -0.54 -11.20 -27.79
C THR A 57 -1.85 -11.21 -26.99
N GLY A 58 -2.80 -10.35 -27.40
CA GLY A 58 -4.13 -10.25 -26.81
C GLY A 58 -4.27 -9.25 -25.66
N GLU A 59 -5.52 -8.97 -25.30
CA GLU A 59 -5.93 -7.98 -24.29
C GLU A 59 -5.61 -8.43 -22.85
N ARG A 60 -5.46 -9.74 -22.63
CA ARG A 60 -5.12 -10.35 -21.33
C ARG A 60 -3.61 -10.30 -21.08
N PHE A 61 -3.10 -9.13 -20.72
CA PHE A 61 -1.66 -8.90 -20.51
C PHE A 61 -1.07 -9.65 -19.30
N LEU A 62 -1.86 -9.97 -18.27
CA LEU A 62 -1.43 -10.73 -17.08
C LEU A 62 -1.40 -12.25 -17.30
N GLY A 63 -0.66 -12.71 -18.32
CA GLY A 63 -0.52 -14.13 -18.65
C GLY A 63 0.62 -14.82 -17.87
N VAL A 64 0.34 -15.98 -17.27
CA VAL A 64 1.36 -16.84 -16.63
C VAL A 64 1.39 -18.23 -17.26
N GLY A 65 2.56 -18.86 -17.31
CA GLY A 65 2.69 -20.28 -17.59
C GLY A 65 2.54 -21.08 -16.30
N ILE A 66 1.44 -21.83 -16.15
CA ILE A 66 1.32 -22.88 -15.15
C ILE A 66 2.18 -24.04 -15.63
N GLN A 67 3.24 -24.36 -14.89
CA GLN A 67 4.18 -25.45 -15.22
C GLN A 67 3.71 -26.78 -14.65
N SER A 68 3.21 -26.76 -13.41
CA SER A 68 2.56 -27.89 -12.75
C SER A 68 1.66 -27.39 -11.62
N ILE A 69 0.68 -28.23 -11.26
CA ILE A 69 -0.12 -28.11 -10.04
C ILE A 69 0.03 -29.43 -9.30
N SER A 70 0.42 -29.39 -8.04
CA SER A 70 0.55 -30.57 -7.18
C SER A 70 -0.15 -30.37 -5.84
N THR A 71 -0.46 -31.48 -5.17
CA THR A 71 -0.99 -31.53 -3.80
C THR A 71 -0.06 -32.37 -2.93
N ASN A 72 0.02 -32.09 -1.62
CA ASN A 72 0.69 -32.94 -0.63
C ASN A 72 -0.12 -34.20 -0.26
N PHE A 73 -1.44 -34.22 -0.53
CA PHE A 73 -2.36 -35.30 -0.15
C PHE A 73 -3.40 -35.56 -1.24
N SER A 74 -3.81 -36.81 -1.40
CA SER A 74 -4.89 -37.24 -2.31
C SER A 74 -5.60 -38.49 -1.77
N LEU A 75 -6.85 -38.72 -2.19
CA LEU A 75 -7.61 -39.92 -1.83
C LEU A 75 -7.18 -41.19 -2.60
N ILE A 76 -6.48 -41.04 -3.73
CA ILE A 76 -6.13 -42.16 -4.64
C ILE A 76 -4.67 -42.62 -4.53
N THR A 77 -3.82 -41.89 -3.82
CA THR A 77 -2.38 -42.20 -3.66
C THR A 77 -1.90 -41.81 -2.27
N GLN A 78 -1.03 -42.62 -1.66
CA GLN A 78 -0.36 -42.24 -0.42
C GLN A 78 0.68 -41.15 -0.70
N GLY A 79 0.53 -39.98 -0.07
CA GLY A 79 1.40 -38.83 -0.26
C GLY A 79 0.96 -37.91 -1.41
N GLY A 80 1.93 -37.19 -1.98
CA GLY A 80 1.67 -36.13 -2.95
C GLY A 80 1.24 -36.61 -4.35
N TYR A 81 0.48 -35.78 -5.05
CA TYR A 81 -0.09 -36.09 -6.37
C TYR A 81 -0.01 -34.89 -7.32
N THR A 82 0.28 -35.16 -8.61
CA THR A 82 0.37 -34.12 -9.66
C THR A 82 -0.96 -34.00 -10.42
N LEU A 83 -1.64 -32.87 -10.20
CA LEU A 83 -2.97 -32.55 -10.72
C LEU A 83 -2.91 -31.94 -12.12
N ALA A 84 -1.89 -31.12 -12.42
CA ALA A 84 -1.57 -30.69 -13.78
C ALA A 84 -0.21 -31.25 -14.19
N LYS A 85 -0.25 -32.24 -15.09
CA LYS A 85 0.92 -32.97 -15.62
C LYS A 85 1.52 -32.28 -16.85
N THR A 86 0.68 -31.55 -17.59
CA THR A 86 1.05 -30.74 -18.75
C THR A 86 0.87 -29.27 -18.40
N GLY A 87 1.92 -28.47 -18.62
CA GLY A 87 1.85 -27.03 -18.41
C GLY A 87 1.00 -26.31 -19.46
N HIS A 88 0.34 -25.23 -19.06
CA HIS A 88 -0.53 -24.43 -19.91
C HIS A 88 -0.46 -22.94 -19.53
N PHE A 89 -0.71 -22.05 -20.48
CA PHE A 89 -0.85 -20.63 -20.18
C PHE A 89 -2.22 -20.34 -19.56
N SER A 90 -2.29 -19.36 -18.68
CA SER A 90 -3.54 -18.93 -18.03
C SER A 90 -3.47 -17.44 -17.70
N ALA A 91 -4.58 -16.73 -17.85
CA ALA A 91 -4.67 -15.31 -17.52
C ALA A 91 -5.02 -15.11 -16.04
N ILE A 92 -4.42 -14.11 -15.38
CA ILE A 92 -4.80 -13.72 -14.02
C ILE A 92 -5.93 -12.70 -14.08
N ASP A 93 -7.04 -12.97 -13.39
CA ASP A 93 -8.23 -12.11 -13.38
C ASP A 93 -8.85 -12.01 -11.98
N SER A 94 -8.82 -10.82 -11.38
CA SER A 94 -9.40 -10.58 -10.05
C SER A 94 -10.92 -10.46 -10.04
N THR A 95 -11.58 -10.34 -11.20
CA THR A 95 -13.05 -10.32 -11.35
C THR A 95 -13.66 -11.72 -11.27
N VAL A 96 -12.91 -12.74 -11.70
CA VAL A 96 -13.32 -14.15 -11.66
C VAL A 96 -13.11 -14.74 -10.26
N SER A 97 -14.08 -15.52 -9.76
CA SER A 97 -13.97 -16.19 -8.45
C SER A 97 -13.21 -17.52 -8.50
N HIS A 98 -13.31 -18.24 -9.61
CA HIS A 98 -12.90 -19.64 -9.77
C HIS A 98 -11.58 -19.77 -10.54
N LEU A 99 -11.04 -20.99 -10.61
CA LEU A 99 -9.96 -21.34 -11.54
C LEU A 99 -10.56 -22.04 -12.76
N TRP A 100 -10.48 -21.42 -13.94
CA TRP A 100 -10.83 -22.05 -15.21
C TRP A 100 -9.62 -22.80 -15.73
N LEU A 101 -9.72 -24.13 -15.80
CA LEU A 101 -8.60 -25.04 -16.04
C LEU A 101 -8.90 -26.00 -17.21
N PRO A 102 -7.85 -26.59 -17.82
CA PRO A 102 -8.00 -27.65 -18.81
C PRO A 102 -8.84 -28.84 -18.30
N GLY A 103 -9.54 -29.51 -19.22
CA GLY A 103 -10.44 -30.62 -18.87
C GLY A 103 -9.75 -31.78 -18.16
N ASP A 104 -8.54 -32.15 -18.60
CA ASP A 104 -7.75 -33.22 -17.96
C ASP A 104 -7.31 -32.83 -16.53
N VAL A 105 -6.93 -31.57 -16.32
CA VAL A 105 -6.59 -31.03 -14.99
C VAL A 105 -7.83 -31.10 -14.08
N CYS A 106 -8.99 -30.66 -14.56
CA CYS A 106 -10.24 -30.78 -13.80
C CYS A 106 -10.59 -32.24 -13.47
N ASP A 107 -10.38 -33.18 -14.40
CA ASP A 107 -10.63 -34.61 -14.17
C ASP A 107 -9.60 -35.22 -13.19
N HIS A 108 -8.35 -34.74 -13.16
CA HIS A 108 -7.38 -35.09 -12.11
C HIS A 108 -7.83 -34.59 -10.73
N PHE A 109 -8.28 -33.34 -10.59
CA PHE A 109 -8.88 -32.84 -9.34
C PHE A 109 -10.10 -33.66 -8.93
N LYS A 110 -11.01 -33.95 -9.87
CA LYS A 110 -12.21 -34.76 -9.67
C LYS A 110 -11.86 -36.12 -9.06
N ASN A 111 -10.90 -36.83 -9.65
CA ASN A 111 -10.51 -38.16 -9.21
C ASN A 111 -9.68 -38.12 -7.91
N ALA A 112 -8.78 -37.15 -7.76
CA ALA A 112 -7.91 -37.01 -6.58
C ALA A 112 -8.66 -36.71 -5.27
N PHE A 113 -9.84 -36.08 -5.36
CA PHE A 113 -10.65 -35.63 -4.22
C PHE A 113 -12.11 -36.11 -4.29
N SER A 114 -12.43 -37.10 -5.14
CA SER A 114 -13.78 -37.65 -5.31
C SER A 114 -14.87 -36.58 -5.50
N LEU A 115 -14.59 -35.54 -6.30
CA LEU A 115 -15.53 -34.46 -6.56
C LEU A 115 -16.65 -34.93 -7.51
N THR A 116 -17.88 -34.50 -7.25
CA THR A 116 -19.02 -34.75 -8.14
C THR A 116 -19.20 -33.56 -9.09
N TYR A 117 -19.26 -33.81 -10.39
CA TYR A 117 -19.53 -32.74 -11.37
C TYR A 117 -21.03 -32.58 -11.59
N ASP A 118 -21.56 -31.38 -11.33
CA ASP A 118 -22.91 -30.96 -11.72
C ASP A 118 -22.83 -30.39 -13.14
N GLU A 119 -23.31 -31.15 -14.13
CA GLU A 119 -23.20 -30.77 -15.55
C GLU A 119 -24.11 -29.59 -15.93
N GLU A 120 -25.28 -29.47 -15.29
CA GLU A 120 -26.22 -28.36 -15.53
C GLU A 120 -25.62 -27.02 -15.11
N LYS A 121 -25.01 -26.97 -13.92
CA LYS A 121 -24.51 -25.74 -13.27
C LYS A 121 -22.99 -25.59 -13.39
N ASN A 122 -22.33 -26.59 -13.99
CA ASN A 122 -20.91 -26.69 -14.28
C ASN A 122 -19.99 -26.60 -13.04
N TYR A 123 -20.48 -27.07 -11.88
CA TYR A 123 -19.76 -26.99 -10.58
C TYR A 123 -19.15 -28.34 -10.17
N TYR A 124 -18.00 -28.28 -9.51
CA TYR A 124 -17.41 -29.44 -8.84
C TYR A 124 -17.80 -29.44 -7.35
N LEU A 125 -18.75 -30.28 -6.98
CA LEU A 125 -19.27 -30.43 -5.62
C LEU A 125 -18.37 -31.35 -4.79
N ILE A 126 -18.34 -31.14 -3.48
CA ILE A 126 -17.54 -31.93 -2.53
C ILE A 126 -18.40 -32.36 -1.33
N SER A 127 -18.24 -33.60 -0.86
CA SER A 127 -18.93 -34.09 0.33
C SER A 127 -18.23 -33.62 1.61
N ASP A 128 -19.00 -33.41 2.68
CA ASP A 128 -18.45 -33.02 3.98
C ASP A 128 -17.42 -34.04 4.51
N THR A 129 -17.65 -35.33 4.26
CA THR A 129 -16.73 -36.42 4.64
C THR A 129 -15.39 -36.42 3.89
N VAL A 130 -15.29 -35.76 2.73
CA VAL A 130 -14.01 -35.50 2.06
C VAL A 130 -13.43 -34.17 2.55
N ARG A 131 -14.24 -33.11 2.61
CA ARG A 131 -13.86 -31.80 3.14
C ARG A 131 -13.17 -31.90 4.51
N GLU A 132 -13.75 -32.66 5.44
CA GLU A 132 -13.18 -32.93 6.77
C GLU A 132 -11.81 -33.62 6.70
N LYS A 133 -11.62 -34.57 5.78
CA LYS A 133 -10.31 -35.23 5.57
C LYS A 133 -9.28 -34.25 5.01
N LEU A 134 -9.63 -33.40 4.05
CA LEU A 134 -8.70 -32.43 3.46
C LEU A 134 -8.28 -31.35 4.48
N LEU A 135 -9.19 -30.96 5.38
CA LEU A 135 -8.87 -30.11 6.52
C LEU A 135 -7.95 -30.84 7.52
N ALA A 136 -8.31 -32.05 7.96
CA ALA A 136 -7.55 -32.82 8.94
C ALA A 136 -6.14 -33.23 8.47
N GLN A 137 -5.93 -33.39 7.16
CA GLN A 137 -4.62 -33.68 6.57
C GLN A 137 -3.78 -32.43 6.27
N ASN A 138 -4.30 -31.22 6.54
CA ASN A 138 -3.69 -29.95 6.11
C ASN A 138 -3.29 -30.00 4.61
N THR A 139 -4.26 -30.36 3.76
CA THR A 139 -4.02 -30.48 2.32
C THR A 139 -3.63 -29.12 1.74
N THR A 140 -2.53 -29.06 0.98
CA THR A 140 -1.98 -27.86 0.37
C THR A 140 -1.70 -28.08 -1.10
N PHE A 141 -2.13 -27.13 -1.92
CA PHE A 141 -1.98 -27.09 -3.36
C PHE A 141 -0.83 -26.16 -3.75
N THR A 142 0.21 -26.71 -4.37
CA THR A 142 1.35 -25.94 -4.88
C THR A 142 1.16 -25.69 -6.37
N PHE A 143 1.06 -24.43 -6.75
CA PHE A 143 1.03 -23.97 -8.14
C PHE A 143 2.43 -23.50 -8.52
N LYS A 144 3.07 -24.18 -9.47
CA LYS A 144 4.36 -23.78 -10.02
C LYS A 144 4.15 -22.93 -11.26
N LEU A 145 4.60 -21.68 -11.22
CA LEU A 145 4.36 -20.67 -12.26
C LEU A 145 5.68 -20.12 -12.81
N GLY A 146 5.71 -19.74 -14.08
CA GLY A 146 6.83 -19.02 -14.68
C GLY A 146 6.45 -18.30 -15.98
N ASN A 147 7.41 -17.64 -16.62
CA ASN A 147 7.20 -16.99 -17.93
C ASN A 147 6.92 -17.98 -19.09
N GLY A 148 7.03 -19.29 -18.84
CA GLY A 148 6.69 -20.35 -19.80
C GLY A 148 6.22 -21.64 -19.13
N ILE A 149 5.54 -22.48 -19.91
CA ILE A 149 4.83 -23.69 -19.46
C ILE A 149 5.72 -24.91 -19.16
N ARG A 150 7.01 -24.87 -19.50
CA ARG A 150 7.95 -25.96 -19.22
C ARG A 150 8.48 -25.83 -17.80
N ILE A 151 8.53 -26.94 -17.05
CA ILE A 151 9.09 -26.97 -15.70
C ILE A 151 10.55 -26.48 -15.74
N SER A 152 10.84 -25.40 -15.02
CA SER A 152 12.14 -24.73 -14.95
C SER A 152 12.57 -24.49 -13.50
N ASN A 153 13.80 -24.00 -13.29
CA ASN A 153 14.18 -23.41 -12.01
C ASN A 153 13.80 -21.92 -11.94
N ASP A 154 13.78 -21.23 -13.08
CA ASP A 154 13.24 -19.88 -13.22
C ASP A 154 11.70 -19.92 -13.13
N SER A 155 11.19 -19.84 -11.89
CA SER A 155 9.79 -20.10 -11.54
C SER A 155 9.49 -19.65 -10.10
N ILE A 156 8.21 -19.56 -9.74
CA ILE A 156 7.74 -19.41 -8.36
C ILE A 156 6.74 -20.51 -8.01
N ASN A 157 6.83 -21.03 -6.79
CA ASN A 157 5.78 -21.83 -6.16
C ASN A 157 4.88 -20.90 -5.35
N ILE A 158 3.56 -20.97 -5.57
CA ILE A 158 2.55 -20.39 -4.68
C ILE A 158 1.78 -21.54 -4.04
N GLU A 159 1.67 -21.54 -2.72
CA GLU A 159 1.07 -22.60 -1.91
C GLU A 159 -0.26 -22.14 -1.32
N LEU A 160 -1.28 -22.98 -1.46
CA LEU A 160 -2.64 -22.68 -1.02
C LEU A 160 -3.20 -23.83 -0.18
N PRO A 161 -3.47 -23.63 1.12
CA PRO A 161 -4.10 -24.67 1.94
C PRO A 161 -5.56 -24.87 1.50
N TYR A 162 -6.10 -26.07 1.70
CA TYR A 162 -7.45 -26.45 1.27
C TYR A 162 -8.55 -25.50 1.78
N ALA A 163 -8.36 -24.85 2.93
CA ALA A 163 -9.28 -23.82 3.43
C ALA A 163 -9.49 -22.63 2.46
N ALA A 164 -8.56 -22.37 1.53
CA ALA A 164 -8.76 -21.42 0.43
C ALA A 164 -9.86 -21.88 -0.55
N PHE A 165 -10.00 -23.20 -0.70
CA PHE A 165 -10.92 -23.90 -1.62
C PHE A 165 -12.20 -24.40 -0.93
N ASP A 166 -12.35 -24.26 0.39
CA ASP A 166 -13.54 -24.67 1.16
C ASP A 166 -14.71 -23.68 0.98
N GLN A 167 -15.19 -23.59 -0.26
CA GLN A 167 -16.21 -22.64 -0.66
C GLN A 167 -17.61 -23.24 -0.56
N SER A 168 -18.60 -22.38 -0.36
CA SER A 168 -20.01 -22.75 -0.34
C SER A 168 -20.84 -21.81 -1.20
N ILE A 169 -21.94 -22.35 -1.73
CA ILE A 169 -22.87 -21.67 -2.63
C ILE A 169 -24.30 -22.04 -2.22
N GLY A 170 -25.27 -21.16 -2.49
CA GLY A 170 -26.68 -21.39 -2.20
C GLY A 170 -27.55 -20.65 -3.22
N ALA A 171 -28.69 -20.13 -2.77
CA ALA A 171 -29.66 -19.48 -3.65
C ALA A 171 -29.04 -18.28 -4.40
N PRO A 172 -29.37 -18.07 -5.69
CA PRO A 172 -30.36 -18.82 -6.48
C PRO A 172 -29.83 -20.10 -7.16
N VAL A 173 -28.54 -20.42 -7.04
CA VAL A 173 -27.90 -21.50 -7.82
C VAL A 173 -28.23 -22.90 -7.27
N TYR A 174 -28.26 -23.04 -5.95
CA TYR A 174 -28.77 -24.23 -5.26
C TYR A 174 -29.80 -23.79 -4.21
N PRO A 175 -30.89 -24.54 -3.97
CA PRO A 175 -31.90 -24.15 -2.98
C PRO A 175 -31.35 -24.20 -1.55
N ASN A 176 -30.42 -25.13 -1.29
CA ASN A 176 -29.72 -25.29 -0.01
C ASN A 176 -28.27 -24.80 -0.14
N THR A 177 -27.60 -24.58 1.00
CA THR A 177 -26.15 -24.32 1.01
C THR A 177 -25.39 -25.61 0.66
N THR A 178 -24.68 -25.61 -0.47
CA THR A 178 -23.90 -26.72 -1.00
C THR A 178 -22.40 -26.37 -0.99
N ARG A 179 -21.54 -27.32 -0.63
CA ARG A 179 -20.07 -27.18 -0.67
C ARG A 179 -19.55 -27.47 -2.07
N TYR A 180 -18.62 -26.65 -2.55
CA TYR A 180 -18.03 -26.81 -3.88
C TYR A 180 -16.54 -26.44 -3.90
N PHE A 181 -15.78 -27.11 -4.76
CA PHE A 181 -14.39 -26.79 -5.03
C PHE A 181 -14.34 -25.75 -6.16
N PRO A 182 -13.66 -24.59 -6.01
CA PRO A 182 -13.75 -23.45 -6.92
C PRO A 182 -12.92 -23.59 -8.21
N ILE A 183 -13.01 -24.74 -8.88
CA ILE A 183 -12.51 -24.98 -10.24
C ILE A 183 -13.67 -25.03 -11.24
N ARG A 184 -13.39 -24.74 -12.51
CA ARG A 184 -14.33 -24.81 -13.65
C ARG A 184 -13.64 -25.45 -14.84
N ARG A 185 -14.37 -26.27 -15.59
CA ARG A 185 -13.89 -26.87 -16.85
C ARG A 185 -13.98 -25.82 -17.95
N ALA A 186 -12.83 -25.40 -18.48
CA ALA A 186 -12.79 -24.53 -19.64
C ALA A 186 -13.09 -25.29 -20.94
N SER A 187 -13.78 -24.65 -21.89
CA SER A 187 -14.07 -25.22 -23.21
C SER A 187 -12.85 -25.26 -24.13
N ASN A 188 -11.92 -24.30 -23.96
CA ASN A 188 -10.69 -24.14 -24.72
C ASN A 188 -9.68 -23.29 -23.93
N ASP A 189 -8.50 -23.07 -24.51
CA ASP A 189 -7.39 -22.34 -23.92
C ASP A 189 -7.63 -20.84 -23.70
N THR A 190 -8.43 -20.19 -24.55
CA THR A 190 -8.78 -18.76 -24.39
C THR A 190 -9.53 -18.46 -23.08
N GLN A 191 -10.17 -19.48 -22.50
CA GLN A 191 -10.86 -19.39 -21.21
C GLN A 191 -9.96 -19.67 -19.99
N TYR A 192 -8.74 -20.20 -20.15
CA TYR A 192 -7.88 -20.55 -19.01
C TYR A 192 -7.58 -19.31 -18.16
N THR A 193 -8.07 -19.31 -16.92
CA THR A 193 -8.10 -18.12 -16.05
C THR A 193 -7.89 -18.47 -14.58
N ILE A 194 -6.89 -17.86 -13.94
CA ILE A 194 -6.63 -17.93 -12.50
C ILE A 194 -7.39 -16.78 -11.80
N GLY A 195 -8.46 -17.12 -11.09
CA GLY A 195 -9.29 -16.18 -10.33
C GLY A 195 -8.91 -15.98 -8.86
N ARG A 196 -9.81 -15.31 -8.11
CA ARG A 196 -9.64 -14.99 -6.68
C ARG A 196 -9.38 -16.18 -5.76
N ALA A 197 -9.86 -17.38 -6.09
CA ALA A 197 -9.54 -18.60 -5.36
C ALA A 197 -8.01 -18.82 -5.20
N PHE A 198 -7.22 -18.32 -6.16
CA PHE A 198 -5.76 -18.26 -6.06
C PHE A 198 -5.26 -16.94 -5.45
N LEU A 199 -5.76 -15.80 -5.93
CA LEU A 199 -5.26 -14.46 -5.56
C LEU A 199 -5.51 -14.05 -4.10
N GLN A 200 -6.20 -14.87 -3.31
CA GLN A 200 -6.25 -14.72 -1.86
C GLN A 200 -4.92 -15.10 -1.17
N GLU A 201 -4.17 -16.07 -1.70
CA GLU A 201 -2.86 -16.52 -1.18
C GLU A 201 -1.66 -15.95 -1.96
N ALA A 202 -1.89 -15.27 -3.10
CA ALA A 202 -0.85 -14.57 -3.84
C ALA A 202 -0.90 -13.05 -3.60
N TYR A 203 0.25 -12.41 -3.65
CA TYR A 203 0.38 -10.95 -3.73
C TYR A 203 0.76 -10.55 -5.16
N LEU A 204 -0.01 -9.66 -5.79
CA LEU A 204 0.17 -9.26 -7.19
C LEU A 204 0.55 -7.77 -7.28
N THR A 205 1.65 -7.47 -7.97
CA THR A 205 2.07 -6.08 -8.27
C THR A 205 2.12 -5.90 -9.78
N VAL A 206 1.48 -4.87 -10.34
CA VAL A 206 1.44 -4.62 -11.79
C VAL A 206 2.10 -3.27 -12.13
N ASP A 207 3.18 -3.31 -12.90
CA ASP A 207 3.90 -2.16 -13.44
C ASP A 207 3.62 -2.06 -14.95
N TYR A 208 2.70 -1.15 -15.30
CA TYR A 208 2.24 -0.95 -16.67
C TYR A 208 3.30 -0.27 -17.56
N GLU A 209 4.08 0.66 -17.00
CA GLU A 209 5.13 1.38 -17.74
C GLU A 209 6.26 0.44 -18.14
N ARG A 210 6.71 -0.41 -17.20
CA ARG A 210 7.73 -1.44 -17.45
C ARG A 210 7.16 -2.74 -18.01
N ARG A 211 5.87 -2.76 -18.35
CA ARG A 211 5.12 -3.88 -18.94
C ARG A 211 5.40 -5.24 -18.28
N ASN A 212 5.40 -5.27 -16.94
CA ASN A 212 5.60 -6.48 -16.17
C ASN A 212 4.71 -6.52 -14.92
N PHE A 213 4.57 -7.71 -14.35
CA PHE A 213 3.93 -7.90 -13.06
C PHE A 213 4.72 -8.90 -12.23
N SER A 214 4.58 -8.84 -10.91
CA SER A 214 5.22 -9.79 -10.01
C SER A 214 4.20 -10.51 -9.13
N LEU A 215 4.48 -11.80 -8.87
CA LEU A 215 3.77 -12.59 -7.87
C LEU A 215 4.72 -12.94 -6.71
N ALA A 216 4.18 -12.98 -5.50
CA ALA A 216 4.84 -13.51 -4.32
C ALA A 216 3.82 -14.25 -3.43
N GLN A 217 4.30 -15.16 -2.56
CA GLN A 217 3.44 -15.80 -1.55
C GLN A 217 2.94 -14.75 -0.57
N ALA A 218 1.63 -14.63 -0.41
CA ALA A 218 1.02 -13.64 0.46
C ALA A 218 1.36 -13.89 1.93
N ASN A 219 1.73 -12.81 2.63
CA ASN A 219 1.81 -12.76 4.07
C ASN A 219 0.51 -12.20 4.64
N PHE A 220 0.15 -12.67 5.84
CA PHE A 220 -1.03 -12.27 6.57
C PHE A 220 -0.58 -11.66 7.89
N LEU A 221 -0.73 -10.34 8.01
CA LEU A 221 -0.52 -9.64 9.27
C LEU A 221 -1.73 -9.93 10.15
N THR A 222 -1.62 -10.97 10.99
CA THR A 222 -2.62 -11.31 12.01
C THR A 222 -2.30 -10.69 13.37
N ASP A 223 -1.10 -10.13 13.51
CA ASP A 223 -0.60 -9.46 14.71
C ASP A 223 -0.74 -7.93 14.52
N PRO A 224 -1.46 -7.21 15.41
CA PRO A 224 -1.67 -5.78 15.29
C PRO A 224 -0.40 -4.93 15.51
N SER A 225 0.71 -5.53 15.99
CA SER A 225 2.01 -4.84 16.10
C SER A 225 2.76 -4.71 14.77
N GLN A 226 2.35 -5.44 13.73
CA GLN A 226 3.04 -5.43 12.43
C GLN A 226 2.54 -4.27 11.56
N SER A 227 3.38 -3.25 11.40
CA SER A 227 3.14 -2.11 10.52
C SER A 227 3.25 -2.47 9.03
N GLN A 228 2.62 -1.66 8.19
CA GLN A 228 2.72 -1.75 6.73
C GLN A 228 4.03 -1.13 6.26
N ASP A 229 4.65 -1.72 5.22
CA ASP A 229 5.89 -1.21 4.62
C ASP A 229 5.62 -0.81 3.17
N ILE A 230 4.94 0.33 2.99
CA ILE A 230 4.54 0.85 1.68
C ILE A 230 5.77 1.37 0.92
N ARG A 231 5.96 0.85 -0.29
CA ARG A 231 7.04 1.22 -1.21
C ARG A 231 6.47 1.75 -2.51
N THR A 232 6.75 3.01 -2.81
CA THR A 232 6.42 3.64 -4.09
C THR A 232 7.15 2.96 -5.24
N ILE A 233 6.44 2.68 -6.33
CA ILE A 233 7.05 2.40 -7.63
C ILE A 233 7.08 3.73 -8.38
N PHE A 234 8.29 4.25 -8.60
CA PHE A 234 8.47 5.49 -9.33
C PHE A 234 8.31 5.27 -10.83
N SER A 235 7.65 6.22 -11.49
CA SER A 235 7.51 6.26 -12.94
C SER A 235 8.87 6.25 -13.63
N THR A 236 8.96 5.75 -14.86
CA THR A 236 10.19 5.73 -15.67
C THR A 236 10.80 7.12 -15.85
N ASP A 237 9.95 8.14 -15.85
CA ASP A 237 10.32 9.53 -16.16
C ASP A 237 10.59 10.35 -14.87
N TYR A 238 10.50 9.70 -13.70
CA TYR A 238 10.77 10.33 -12.41
C TYR A 238 12.28 10.59 -12.21
N VAL A 239 12.66 11.87 -12.38
CA VAL A 239 13.95 12.37 -11.90
C VAL A 239 13.85 12.66 -10.41
N ALA A 240 14.53 11.88 -9.59
CA ALA A 240 14.63 12.15 -8.16
C ALA A 240 15.27 13.53 -7.91
N PRO A 241 14.72 14.37 -7.01
CA PRO A 241 15.29 15.68 -6.75
C PRO A 241 16.71 15.54 -6.21
N THR A 242 17.67 16.18 -6.88
CA THR A 242 19.08 16.15 -6.48
C THR A 242 19.18 16.67 -5.05
N PRO A 243 19.73 15.91 -4.08
CA PRO A 243 19.87 16.40 -2.72
C PRO A 243 20.74 17.68 -2.73
N PRO A 244 20.38 18.71 -1.96
CA PRO A 244 21.13 19.97 -1.95
C PRO A 244 22.59 19.67 -1.63
N SER A 245 23.50 20.19 -2.46
CA SER A 245 24.90 19.82 -2.45
C SER A 245 25.51 20.06 -1.07
N ALA A 246 25.77 18.97 -0.34
CA ALA A 246 26.33 19.04 1.01
C ALA A 246 27.63 19.84 0.96
N LEU A 247 27.77 20.82 1.86
CA LEU A 247 28.89 21.77 1.87
C LEU A 247 30.22 21.06 1.62
N SER A 248 30.95 21.52 0.60
CA SER A 248 32.19 20.89 0.16
C SER A 248 33.21 20.85 1.31
N SER A 249 34.15 19.91 1.26
CA SER A 249 35.22 19.82 2.28
C SER A 249 36.00 21.13 2.41
N GLY A 250 36.17 21.88 1.30
CA GLY A 250 36.74 23.22 1.30
C GLY A 250 35.85 24.26 1.99
N ALA A 251 34.53 24.25 1.77
CA ALA A 251 33.61 25.15 2.47
C ALA A 251 33.56 24.86 3.99
N LYS A 252 33.56 23.58 4.38
CA LYS A 252 33.64 23.15 5.79
C LYS A 252 34.94 23.62 6.45
N ALA A 253 36.08 23.45 5.78
CA ALA A 253 37.37 23.95 6.27
C ALA A 253 37.41 25.48 6.36
N GLY A 254 36.88 26.19 5.36
CA GLY A 254 36.80 27.65 5.33
C GLY A 254 35.97 28.22 6.48
N ILE A 255 34.82 27.61 6.80
CA ILE A 255 34.00 28.01 7.96
C ILE A 255 34.76 27.79 9.28
N ALA A 256 35.46 26.66 9.44
CA ALA A 256 36.22 26.37 10.65
C ALA A 256 37.39 27.37 10.86
N ILE A 257 38.15 27.65 9.79
CA ILE A 257 39.26 28.62 9.84
C ILE A 257 38.73 30.05 10.06
N GLY A 258 37.63 30.42 9.39
CA GLY A 258 36.97 31.72 9.55
C GLY A 258 36.45 31.95 10.97
N ALA A 259 35.87 30.93 11.61
CA ALA A 259 35.43 31.01 13.00
C ALA A 259 36.61 31.22 13.98
N LEU A 260 37.72 30.49 13.78
CA LEU A 260 38.93 30.65 14.59
C LEU A 260 39.56 32.05 14.42
N ALA A 261 39.67 32.54 13.18
CA ALA A 261 40.15 33.89 12.90
C ALA A 261 39.23 34.97 13.48
N GLY A 262 37.91 34.81 13.34
CA GLY A 262 36.91 35.72 13.91
C GLY A 262 36.98 35.80 15.43
N LEU A 263 37.14 34.67 16.13
CA LEU A 263 37.34 34.64 17.57
C LEU A 263 38.64 35.33 18.00
N LEU A 264 39.76 35.10 17.30
CA LEU A 264 41.02 35.78 17.58
C LEU A 264 40.93 37.31 17.39
N ILE A 265 40.24 37.77 16.35
CA ILE A 265 39.96 39.19 16.12
C ILE A 265 39.06 39.77 17.22
N LEU A 266 38.01 39.03 17.63
CA LEU A 266 37.11 39.44 18.73
C LEU A 266 37.85 39.59 20.06
N PHE A 267 38.68 38.61 20.45
CA PHE A 267 39.50 38.69 21.66
C PHE A 267 40.55 39.80 21.57
N GLY A 268 41.18 40.01 20.41
CA GLY A 268 42.11 41.12 20.17
C GLY A 268 41.44 42.49 20.32
N ALA A 269 40.24 42.66 19.77
CA ALA A 269 39.43 43.87 19.92
C ALA A 269 39.02 44.12 21.38
N LEU A 270 38.49 43.10 22.07
CA LEU A 270 38.13 43.19 23.50
C LEU A 270 39.35 43.55 24.37
N TYR A 271 40.51 42.94 24.12
CA TYR A 271 41.75 43.28 24.81
C TYR A 271 42.17 44.73 24.57
N LEU A 272 42.17 45.20 23.32
CA LEU A 272 42.52 46.59 23.01
C LEU A 272 41.53 47.59 23.64
N CYS A 273 40.23 47.32 23.59
CA CYS A 273 39.18 48.18 24.13
C CYS A 273 39.15 48.22 25.67
N TRP A 274 39.42 47.11 26.36
CA TRP A 274 39.36 47.07 27.84
C TRP A 274 40.71 47.34 28.52
N TYR A 275 41.83 46.95 27.91
CA TYR A 275 43.14 47.00 28.57
C TYR A 275 43.95 48.27 28.31
N ARG A 276 43.74 48.96 27.16
CA ARG A 276 44.40 50.27 26.90
C ARG A 276 43.89 51.43 27.77
N PRO A 277 42.58 51.73 27.89
CA PRO A 277 42.14 52.94 28.59
C PRO A 277 42.53 52.96 30.09
N ARG A 278 42.64 51.79 30.72
CA ARG A 278 43.05 51.65 32.14
C ARG A 278 44.49 52.10 32.42
N ARG A 279 45.36 52.23 31.41
CA ARG A 279 46.73 52.76 31.59
C ARG A 279 46.84 54.27 31.36
N THR A 280 45.95 54.87 30.56
CA THR A 280 45.97 56.32 30.28
C THR A 280 45.50 57.15 31.48
N GLU A 281 44.54 56.64 32.26
CA GLU A 281 44.05 57.24 33.51
C GLU A 281 45.17 57.55 34.53
N GLN A 282 46.17 56.65 34.65
CA GLN A 282 47.23 56.78 35.65
C GLN A 282 48.21 57.93 35.35
N VAL A 283 48.47 58.20 34.06
CA VAL A 283 49.35 59.32 33.65
C VAL A 283 48.68 60.67 33.88
N ARG A 284 47.35 60.75 33.70
CA ARG A 284 46.59 62.00 33.91
C ARG A 284 46.62 62.44 35.37
N ARG A 285 46.40 61.53 36.32
CA ARG A 285 46.39 61.82 37.77
C ARG A 285 47.74 62.35 38.30
N GLN A 286 48.87 61.96 37.70
CA GLN A 286 50.18 62.51 38.09
C GLN A 286 50.40 63.96 37.63
N ARG A 287 49.66 64.45 36.63
CA ARG A 287 49.79 65.81 36.10
C ARG A 287 48.93 66.85 36.81
N GLU A 288 47.93 66.41 37.57
CA GLU A 288 47.08 67.26 38.41
C GLU A 288 47.68 67.42 39.84
N ALA A 289 48.51 66.47 40.29
CA ALA A 289 49.14 66.48 41.62
C ALA A 289 50.25 67.53 41.81
N SER A 290 50.85 68.07 40.74
CA SER A 290 51.97 69.03 40.81
C SER A 290 51.56 70.50 40.83
N VAL A 291 50.25 70.81 40.80
CA VAL A 291 49.73 72.19 40.71
C VAL A 291 49.18 72.69 42.06
N VAL A 292 48.96 71.81 43.04
CA VAL A 292 48.35 72.14 44.35
C VAL A 292 49.39 72.46 45.44
N SER A 293 50.60 72.91 45.04
CA SER A 293 51.71 73.26 45.95
C SER A 293 52.01 74.78 45.97
N ALA A 294 50.96 75.61 45.91
CA ALA A 294 51.05 77.06 46.08
C ALA A 294 49.81 77.60 46.80
N ALA A 295 49.91 77.81 48.12
CA ALA A 295 48.84 78.34 48.96
C ALA A 295 49.38 79.44 49.91
N PRO A 296 48.93 80.71 49.77
CA PRO A 296 49.11 81.75 50.79
C PRO A 296 48.08 81.59 51.96
N PRO A 297 48.25 82.30 53.09
CA PRO A 297 47.65 81.91 54.37
C PRO A 297 46.22 82.40 54.66
N TYR A 298 45.75 82.01 55.84
CA TYR A 298 44.41 82.15 56.42
C TYR A 298 44.08 83.55 56.99
N THR A 299 42.79 83.87 57.04
CA THR A 299 42.01 84.62 58.06
C THR A 299 40.57 84.62 57.54
N GLU A 300 39.51 84.13 58.20
CA GLU A 300 39.00 84.22 59.58
C GLU A 300 38.06 85.44 59.81
N ASN A 301 36.86 85.15 60.34
CA ASN A 301 35.75 86.05 60.74
C ASN A 301 34.93 86.79 59.63
N ALA A 302 33.65 86.40 59.46
CA ALA A 302 32.45 87.27 59.69
C ALA A 302 31.11 86.72 59.11
N ILE A 303 30.17 86.39 60.00
CA ILE A 303 28.69 86.59 60.04
C ILE A 303 27.87 86.79 58.71
N PRO A 304 26.71 86.10 58.52
CA PRO A 304 25.83 86.20 57.33
C PRO A 304 24.75 87.32 57.46
N PRO A 305 23.88 87.57 56.43
CA PRO A 305 22.54 86.91 56.46
C PRO A 305 21.79 86.75 55.09
N ASN A 306 20.71 85.96 55.12
CA ASN A 306 19.55 85.96 54.17
C ASN A 306 19.84 85.54 52.70
N TYR A 307 18.85 85.16 51.86
CA TYR A 307 17.38 85.27 51.93
C TYR A 307 16.65 84.06 51.31
N ALA A 308 15.50 83.72 51.92
CA ALA A 308 14.19 83.26 51.41
C ALA A 308 13.99 82.78 49.94
N GLU A 309 12.99 81.95 49.60
CA GLU A 309 12.09 81.03 50.33
C GLU A 309 11.23 80.26 49.28
N GLY A 310 10.78 79.03 49.54
CA GLY A 310 9.87 78.32 48.62
C GLY A 310 9.79 76.79 48.76
N LYS A 311 8.71 76.30 49.38
CA LYS A 311 8.28 74.88 49.50
C LYS A 311 6.74 74.85 49.40
N PRO A 312 6.07 73.68 49.34
CA PRO A 312 6.34 72.45 48.57
C PRO A 312 5.05 71.91 47.88
N TYR A 313 5.10 70.77 47.17
CA TYR A 313 4.35 69.53 47.55
C TYR A 313 4.77 68.32 46.67
N ASN A 314 4.24 67.14 47.02
CA ASN A 314 4.55 65.77 46.55
C ASN A 314 3.35 65.25 45.69
N PRO A 315 3.15 63.93 45.43
CA PRO A 315 4.06 62.76 45.39
C PRO A 315 3.93 61.89 44.11
N PHE A 316 4.90 60.97 43.87
CA PHE A 316 4.69 59.50 43.86
C PHE A 316 6.01 58.71 43.67
N TYR A 317 5.96 57.38 43.82
CA TYR A 317 7.12 56.53 44.17
C TYR A 317 7.94 55.96 43.00
N ALA A 318 9.24 55.75 43.23
CA ALA A 318 10.08 54.83 42.45
C ALA A 318 11.20 54.15 43.30
N THR A 319 11.08 52.83 43.46
CA THR A 319 12.14 51.78 43.53
C THR A 319 13.48 52.00 44.26
N GLY A 320 13.80 51.07 45.18
CA GLY A 320 15.17 50.70 45.55
C GLY A 320 15.22 49.48 46.49
N GLY A 321 16.21 48.60 46.34
CA GLY A 321 16.52 47.49 47.29
C GLY A 321 16.62 46.07 46.66
N PRO A 322 17.73 45.33 46.86
CA PRO A 322 17.92 43.96 46.35
C PRO A 322 18.00 42.87 47.44
N GLU A 323 17.71 41.60 47.10
CA GLU A 323 18.56 40.40 47.35
C GLU A 323 17.94 39.10 46.76
N GLN A 324 18.50 37.91 47.06
CA GLN A 324 18.34 36.64 46.32
C GLN A 324 17.38 35.62 47.01
N PRO A 325 17.41 34.30 46.70
CA PRO A 325 16.57 33.57 45.72
C PRO A 325 15.70 32.49 46.44
N PRO A 326 15.28 31.31 45.89
CA PRO A 326 15.18 30.81 44.51
C PRO A 326 13.80 30.16 44.15
N SER A 327 13.73 29.55 42.96
CA SER A 327 12.92 28.35 42.61
C SER A 327 11.43 28.45 42.19
N GLU A 328 11.05 27.38 41.48
CA GLU A 328 9.71 26.85 41.16
C GLU A 328 8.92 27.43 39.96
N MET A 329 8.03 26.58 39.41
CA MET A 329 7.27 26.77 38.16
C MET A 329 5.77 26.66 38.44
N LEU A 330 4.92 27.47 37.79
CA LEU A 330 3.86 26.98 36.87
C LEU A 330 2.99 28.09 36.25
N ALA A 331 2.61 27.84 34.98
CA ALA A 331 1.29 28.02 34.34
C ALA A 331 0.50 29.37 34.32
N SER A 332 -0.33 29.46 33.27
CA SER A 332 -1.59 30.22 33.15
C SER A 332 -1.52 31.72 32.77
N THR A 333 -2.43 32.32 31.97
CA THR A 333 -3.30 31.84 30.84
C THR A 333 -3.78 33.08 30.04
N GLY A 334 -3.74 33.03 28.70
CA GLY A 334 -4.52 33.90 27.81
C GLY A 334 -4.04 35.35 27.60
N HIS A 335 -4.57 36.13 26.64
CA HIS A 335 -5.54 35.77 25.60
C HIS A 335 -5.60 36.81 24.46
N GLN A 336 -5.69 36.37 23.18
CA GLN A 336 -6.15 37.12 21.99
C GLN A 336 -5.31 38.38 21.60
N GLY A 337 -5.22 38.88 20.35
CA GLY A 337 -5.91 38.69 19.05
C GLY A 337 -5.91 40.08 18.35
N PRO A 338 -5.90 40.23 17.00
CA PRO A 338 -6.52 39.37 15.99
C PRO A 338 -5.64 39.02 14.74
N ARG A 339 -6.29 38.47 13.70
CA ARG A 339 -5.76 37.99 12.38
C ARG A 339 -6.20 38.95 11.23
N PRO A 340 -5.78 38.84 9.93
CA PRO A 340 -5.85 37.64 9.03
C PRO A 340 -4.51 37.27 8.32
N GLU A 341 -4.18 35.98 8.06
CA GLU A 341 -4.44 35.15 6.83
C GLU A 341 -3.52 35.48 5.62
N LEU A 342 -3.03 34.55 4.77
CA LEU A 342 -3.05 33.06 4.66
C LEU A 342 -1.79 32.67 3.80
N GLU A 343 -1.21 31.46 3.67
CA GLU A 343 -1.37 30.12 4.27
C GLU A 343 0.00 29.38 4.24
N GLY A 344 0.07 28.07 3.86
CA GLY A 344 1.28 27.46 3.27
C GLY A 344 2.00 26.34 4.05
N ALA A 345 1.31 25.47 4.79
CA ALA A 345 1.93 24.33 5.50
C ALA A 345 1.25 22.98 5.21
N GLY A 346 2.03 21.90 5.17
CA GLY A 346 1.55 20.57 4.77
C GLY A 346 0.84 19.76 5.85
N VAL A 347 0.05 18.76 5.42
CA VAL A 347 -0.70 17.83 6.28
C VAL A 347 -0.41 16.38 5.84
N GLY A 348 -0.27 15.47 6.81
CA GLY A 348 -0.05 14.03 6.55
C GLY A 348 -1.31 13.33 6.00
N GLY A 349 -1.11 12.29 5.19
CA GLY A 349 -2.20 11.62 4.47
C GLY A 349 -3.23 10.97 5.38
N GLY A 350 -4.45 11.50 5.39
CA GLY A 350 -5.63 10.85 5.96
C GLY A 350 -6.19 9.77 5.03
N SER A 351 -6.81 8.74 5.61
CA SER A 351 -7.56 7.72 4.87
C SER A 351 -8.90 8.27 4.37
N TYR A 352 -9.12 8.25 3.06
CA TYR A 352 -10.38 8.67 2.45
C TYR A 352 -11.46 7.61 2.58
N GLU A 353 -12.29 7.68 3.63
CA GLU A 353 -13.62 7.05 3.59
C GLU A 353 -14.59 7.96 2.84
N LEU A 354 -15.30 7.43 1.84
CA LEU A 354 -16.37 8.16 1.16
C LEU A 354 -17.59 8.25 2.09
N PRO A 355 -18.17 9.44 2.32
CA PRO A 355 -19.32 9.58 3.21
C PRO A 355 -20.54 8.86 2.64
N ALA A 356 -21.08 7.90 3.39
CA ALA A 356 -22.34 7.25 3.04
C ALA A 356 -23.50 8.26 3.18
N SER A 357 -24.35 8.36 2.16
CA SER A 357 -25.56 9.17 2.22
C SER A 357 -26.55 8.57 3.22
N THR A 358 -26.79 9.28 4.33
CA THR A 358 -27.85 8.95 5.26
C THR A 358 -29.21 9.14 4.60
N GLY A 359 -30.06 8.11 4.67
CA GLY A 359 -31.26 8.02 3.84
C GLY A 359 -32.40 8.94 4.29
N ALA A 360 -33.11 9.49 3.32
CA ALA A 360 -34.46 10.02 3.49
C ALA A 360 -35.44 9.15 2.69
N ALA A 361 -36.33 8.44 3.39
CA ALA A 361 -37.39 7.69 2.72
C ALA A 361 -38.44 8.66 2.16
N ARG A 362 -38.77 8.53 0.88
CA ARG A 362 -39.92 9.20 0.28
C ARG A 362 -40.53 8.30 -0.79
N GLU A 363 -41.79 7.92 -0.61
CA GLU A 363 -42.54 7.19 -1.63
C GLU A 363 -42.67 8.05 -2.89
N GLY A 364 -42.36 7.44 -4.03
CA GLY A 364 -42.52 8.01 -5.37
C GLY A 364 -42.93 6.91 -6.32
N ARG A 365 -44.11 7.04 -6.93
CA ARG A 365 -44.71 6.06 -7.83
C ARG A 365 -44.48 6.48 -9.28
N LEU A 366 -44.30 5.51 -10.17
CA LEU A 366 -44.24 5.66 -11.64
C LEU A 366 -42.95 6.39 -12.12
N HIS A 367 -42.36 6.08 -13.26
CA HIS A 367 -42.93 5.43 -14.46
C HIS A 367 -42.14 4.21 -14.94
N GLU A 368 -42.85 3.27 -15.56
CA GLU A 368 -42.28 2.39 -16.58
C GLU A 368 -41.96 3.22 -17.83
N MET A 369 -40.83 2.94 -18.49
CA MET A 369 -40.67 3.25 -19.91
C MET A 369 -40.69 1.94 -20.68
N ASP A 370 -41.80 1.73 -21.37
CA ASP A 370 -42.00 0.68 -22.37
C ASP A 370 -40.91 0.79 -23.46
N ALA A 371 -40.44 -0.37 -23.92
CA ALA A 371 -39.44 -0.52 -24.96
C ALA A 371 -39.92 -1.44 -26.10
N GLY A 372 -41.21 -1.33 -26.46
CA GLY A 372 -41.65 -1.22 -27.85
C GLY A 372 -41.37 -2.43 -28.74
N ASN A 373 -42.37 -3.31 -28.85
CA ASN A 373 -42.37 -4.42 -29.81
C ASN A 373 -42.21 -3.93 -31.27
N GLY A 374 -41.33 -4.58 -32.03
CA GLY A 374 -40.97 -4.19 -33.41
C GLY A 374 -41.09 -5.36 -34.39
N ASP A 375 -42.33 -5.73 -34.72
CA ASP A 375 -42.66 -6.80 -35.67
C ASP A 375 -42.65 -6.38 -37.15
N ALA A 376 -42.57 -7.40 -38.02
CA ALA A 376 -42.65 -7.35 -39.50
C ALA A 376 -41.48 -6.68 -40.23
N ALA A 377 -41.07 -7.08 -41.44
CA ALA A 377 -41.21 -8.30 -42.25
C ALA A 377 -40.24 -8.12 -43.46
N GLY A 378 -39.84 -9.13 -44.24
CA GLY A 378 -40.06 -10.57 -44.23
C GLY A 378 -39.34 -11.19 -45.45
N GLY A 379 -39.12 -12.51 -45.45
CA GLY A 379 -38.47 -13.24 -46.56
C GLY A 379 -38.95 -14.69 -46.59
N LYS A 380 -39.13 -15.26 -47.79
CA LYS A 380 -39.88 -16.52 -47.99
C LYS A 380 -39.24 -17.39 -49.06
N GLY A 381 -39.21 -18.70 -48.77
CA GLY A 381 -38.76 -19.77 -49.68
C GLY A 381 -37.24 -20.01 -49.63
N ASP A 382 -36.73 -21.22 -49.79
CA ASP A 382 -37.33 -22.57 -49.87
C ASP A 382 -36.29 -23.56 -49.26
N GLY A 383 -36.56 -24.80 -48.87
CA GLY A 383 -37.76 -25.60 -49.01
C GLY A 383 -37.46 -26.99 -49.61
N GLU A 384 -36.82 -27.89 -48.86
CA GLU A 384 -36.74 -29.32 -49.23
C GLU A 384 -36.59 -30.24 -48.00
N GLU A 385 -37.14 -31.45 -48.09
CA GLU A 385 -37.30 -32.41 -46.99
C GLU A 385 -36.72 -33.77 -47.40
N GLY A 386 -35.91 -34.41 -46.55
CA GLY A 386 -35.13 -35.60 -46.91
C GLY A 386 -35.05 -36.63 -45.79
N THR A 387 -35.86 -37.69 -45.90
CA THR A 387 -36.00 -38.73 -44.87
C THR A 387 -34.88 -39.78 -44.87
N GLU A 388 -34.40 -40.10 -43.66
CA GLU A 388 -34.21 -41.47 -43.14
C GLU A 388 -33.45 -42.53 -43.99
N ARG A 389 -32.33 -43.05 -43.44
CA ARG A 389 -32.18 -44.52 -43.27
C ARG A 389 -31.13 -44.99 -42.28
N GLU A 390 -31.55 -45.92 -41.43
CA GLU A 390 -30.73 -46.78 -40.57
C GLU A 390 -29.82 -47.73 -41.38
N ARG A 391 -28.61 -48.03 -40.86
CA ARG A 391 -27.98 -49.37 -41.07
C ARG A 391 -26.89 -49.71 -40.04
N ARG A 392 -27.03 -50.88 -39.40
CA ARG A 392 -26.00 -51.55 -38.58
C ARG A 392 -25.06 -52.43 -39.42
N ALA A 393 -23.76 -52.36 -39.15
CA ALA A 393 -22.78 -53.47 -39.16
C ALA A 393 -21.49 -52.92 -38.48
N SER A 394 -20.91 -53.48 -37.42
CA SER A 394 -20.54 -54.87 -37.08
C SER A 394 -19.27 -55.36 -37.78
N ALA A 395 -18.42 -56.11 -37.08
CA ALA A 395 -16.98 -56.19 -37.33
C ALA A 395 -16.45 -57.56 -37.81
N ALA A 396 -15.38 -57.51 -38.60
CA ALA A 396 -14.31 -58.52 -38.76
C ALA A 396 -13.06 -57.73 -39.23
N VAL A 397 -11.85 -57.86 -38.69
CA VAL A 397 -11.02 -59.05 -38.40
C VAL A 397 -10.57 -59.75 -39.69
N ALA A 398 -9.30 -59.56 -40.04
CA ALA A 398 -8.57 -60.28 -41.09
C ALA A 398 -7.10 -60.53 -40.62
N PRO A 399 -6.37 -61.55 -41.12
CA PRO A 399 -5.30 -62.18 -40.36
C PRO A 399 -3.86 -61.92 -40.84
N THR A 400 -2.93 -62.53 -40.09
CA THR A 400 -1.47 -62.64 -40.23
C THR A 400 -0.95 -63.07 -41.61
N GLU A 401 0.18 -62.50 -42.06
CA GLU A 401 1.46 -63.20 -42.34
C GLU A 401 2.50 -62.29 -43.04
N ARG A 402 3.53 -61.85 -42.31
CA ARG A 402 4.97 -62.22 -42.48
C ARG A 402 5.91 -61.32 -41.67
#